data_AF-A0AAP4RAN0-F1
#
_entry.id   AF-A0AAP4RAN0-F1
#
_cell.length_a   1.000
_cell.length_b   1.000
_cell.length_c   1.000
_cell.angle_alpha   90.00
_cell.angle_beta   90.00
_cell.angle_gamma   90.00
#
_symmetry.space_group_name_H-M   'P 1'
#
loop_
_entity.id
_entity.type
_entity.pdbx_description
1 polymer ?
#
loop_
_entity_poly.entity_id
_entity_poly.type
_entity_poly.pdbx_seq_one_letter_code
_entity_poly.pdbx_strand_id
1 'polypeptide(L)' 'MSVIETMKEEDVRRGREYQCTEEDFGGIVKVTEVGSDMVHYTGDADGFAVMSEFVRAYRPYHRSKN' A
#
# COMPACT_ATOMS: atom_id res chain seq x y z
N MET A 1 6.67 14.75 -17.99
CA MET A 1 7.03 13.43 -17.42
C MET A 1 6.67 13.49 -15.95
N SER A 2 5.56 12.85 -15.56
CA SER A 2 5.19 12.76 -14.15
C SER A 2 6.16 11.81 -13.47
N VAL A 3 6.96 12.33 -12.54
CA VAL A 3 7.81 11.51 -11.69
C VAL A 3 6.85 10.65 -10.88
N ILE A 4 6.76 9.36 -11.19
CA ILE A 4 6.03 8.43 -10.33
C ILE A 4 6.93 8.31 -9.09
N GLU A 5 6.67 9.12 -8.07
CA GLU A 5 7.35 9.01 -6.79
C GLU A 5 7.24 7.55 -6.35
N THR A 6 8.38 6.86 -6.37
CA THR A 6 8.45 5.45 -6.01
C THR A 6 8.36 5.39 -4.50
N MET A 7 7.30 4.75 -4.00
CA MET A 7 7.09 4.54 -2.58
C MET A 7 8.25 3.72 -2.01
N LYS A 8 8.73 4.13 -0.84
CA LYS A 8 9.78 3.42 -0.09
C LYS A 8 9.19 2.69 1.11
N GLU A 9 9.98 1.80 1.69
CA GLU A 9 9.58 1.03 2.88
C GLU A 9 9.26 1.94 4.07
N GLU A 10 10.02 3.03 4.23
CA GLU A 10 9.80 4.07 5.25
C GLU A 10 8.46 4.83 5.12
N ASP A 11 7.82 4.75 3.95
CA ASP A 11 6.50 5.35 3.69
C ASP A 11 5.35 4.44 4.14
N VAL A 12 5.62 3.15 4.39
CA VAL A 12 4.63 2.18 4.86
C VAL A 12 4.35 2.41 6.35
N ARG A 13 3.10 2.75 6.67
CA ARG A 13 2.69 3.09 8.03
C ARG A 13 1.44 2.32 8.43
N ARG A 14 1.50 1.71 9.61
CA ARG A 14 0.33 1.13 10.27
C ARG A 14 -0.79 2.16 10.39
N GLY A 15 -2.00 1.75 10.05
CA GLY A 15 -3.21 2.55 10.09
C GLY A 15 -3.46 3.41 8.85
N ARG A 16 -2.53 3.44 7.88
CA ARG A 16 -2.68 4.19 6.63
C ARG A 16 -3.27 3.30 5.52
N GLU A 17 -4.01 3.93 4.63
CA GLU A 17 -4.63 3.31 3.46
C GLU A 17 -3.72 3.45 2.22
N TYR A 18 -3.70 2.40 1.41
CA TYR A 18 -2.91 2.29 0.19
C TYR A 18 -3.75 1.68 -0.92
N GLN A 19 -3.59 2.20 -2.13
CA GLN A 19 -4.29 1.72 -3.31
C GLN A 19 -3.36 0.85 -4.13
N CYS A 20 -3.83 -0.34 -4.52
CA CYS A 20 -3.13 -1.21 -5.47
C CYS A 20 -3.06 -0.51 -6.83
N THR A 21 -1.90 -0.54 -7.46
CA THR A 21 -1.65 0.04 -8.79
C THR A 21 -1.79 -0.97 -9.92
N GLU A 22 -1.95 -2.25 -9.61
CA GLU A 22 -2.18 -3.29 -10.60
C GLU A 22 -3.65 -3.30 -11.01
N GLU A 23 -3.90 -3.26 -12.33
CA GLU A 23 -5.26 -3.15 -12.88
C GLU A 23 -6.13 -4.38 -12.57
N ASP A 24 -5.52 -5.56 -12.49
CA ASP A 24 -6.20 -6.84 -12.24
C ASP A 24 -6.56 -7.09 -10.77
N PHE A 25 -5.83 -6.49 -9.82
CA PHE A 25 -5.96 -6.72 -8.38
C PHE A 25 -6.50 -5.50 -7.61
N GLY A 26 -7.08 -4.53 -8.34
CA GLY A 26 -7.47 -3.21 -7.83
C GLY A 26 -8.15 -3.24 -6.45
N GLY A 27 -7.84 -2.25 -5.61
CA GLY A 27 -8.42 -2.16 -4.27
C GLY A 27 -7.64 -1.21 -3.37
N ILE A 28 -8.30 -0.77 -2.30
CA ILE A 28 -7.72 0.01 -1.20
C ILE A 28 -7.60 -0.89 0.01
N VAL A 29 -6.39 -0.96 0.55
CA VAL A 29 -6.06 -1.74 1.74
C VAL A 29 -5.51 -0.82 2.82
N LYS A 30 -5.83 -1.13 4.06
CA LYS A 30 -5.32 -0.47 5.26
C LYS A 30 -4.29 -1.37 5.93
N VAL A 31 -3.08 -0.85 6.12
CA VAL A 31 -2.01 -1.58 6.80
C VAL A 31 -2.36 -1.73 8.28
N THR A 32 -2.37 -2.96 8.78
CA THR A 32 -2.70 -3.31 10.17
C THR A 32 -1.44 -3.59 10.99
N GLU A 33 -0.37 -4.06 10.36
CA GLU A 33 0.93 -4.33 10.98
C GLU A 33 2.08 -4.13 9.97
N VAL A 34 3.21 -3.62 10.46
CA VAL A 34 4.46 -3.46 9.69
C VAL A 34 5.56 -4.19 10.45
N GLY A 35 5.98 -5.34 9.93
CA GLY A 35 7.15 -6.07 10.38
C GLY A 35 8.40 -5.61 9.64
N SER A 36 9.55 -6.25 9.92
CA SER A 36 10.82 -5.93 9.26
C SER A 36 10.79 -6.18 7.75
N ASP A 37 10.17 -7.28 7.33
CA ASP A 37 10.13 -7.71 5.91
C ASP A 37 8.71 -7.91 5.37
N MET A 38 7.68 -7.78 6.21
CA MET A 38 6.29 -8.08 5.84
C MET A 38 5.32 -6.99 6.28
N VAL A 39 4.27 -6.82 5.50
CA VAL A 39 3.19 -5.87 5.74
C VAL A 39 1.87 -6.64 5.76
N HIS A 40 1.12 -6.51 6.84
CA HIS A 40 -0.24 -7.06 6.93
C HIS A 40 -1.27 -5.97 6.67
N TYR A 41 -2.34 -6.30 5.95
CA TYR A 41 -3.37 -5.34 5.57
C TYR A 41 -4.76 -5.97 5.47
N THR A 42 -5.77 -5.10 5.52
CA THR A 42 -7.20 -5.44 5.43
C THR A 42 -7.94 -4.41 4.57
N GLY A 43 -9.10 -4.73 4.00
CA GLY A 43 -9.89 -3.80 3.20
C GLY A 43 -10.55 -4.49 2.01
N ASP A 44 -10.33 -3.98 0.80
CA ASP A 44 -10.78 -4.64 -0.43
C ASP A 44 -10.08 -5.99 -0.66
N ALA A 45 -8.90 -6.16 -0.06
CA ALA A 45 -8.20 -7.44 0.07
C ALA A 45 -7.63 -7.58 1.49
N ASP A 46 -7.74 -8.79 2.03
CA ASP A 46 -7.16 -9.16 3.32
C ASP A 46 -5.97 -10.08 3.12
N GLY A 47 -4.84 -9.79 3.76
CA GLY A 47 -3.66 -10.63 3.63
C GLY A 47 -2.39 -9.99 4.13
N PHE A 48 -1.28 -10.48 3.58
CA PHE A 48 0.05 -9.97 3.84
C PHE A 48 0.89 -10.06 2.57
N ALA A 49 1.87 -9.16 2.46
CA ALA A 49 2.85 -9.15 1.37
C ALA A 49 4.24 -8.87 1.93
N VAL A 50 5.27 -9.26 1.19
CA VAL A 50 6.64 -8.82 1.48
C VAL A 50 6.71 -7.31 1.30
N MET A 51 7.44 -6.61 2.16
CA MET A 51 7.60 -5.16 2.14
C MET A 51 7.98 -4.64 0.74
N SER A 52 8.96 -5.28 0.09
CA SER A 52 9.42 -4.93 -1.25
C SER A 52 8.35 -5.12 -2.35
N GLU A 53 7.45 -6.09 -2.21
CA GLU A 53 6.33 -6.28 -3.13
C GLU A 53 5.24 -5.24 -2.87
N PHE A 54 4.95 -4.97 -1.59
CA PHE A 54 3.96 -3.99 -1.19
C PHE A 54 4.30 -2.59 -1.71
N VAL A 55 5.55 -2.12 -1.54
CA VAL A 55 5.98 -0.80 -2.05
C VAL A 55 6.00 -0.73 -3.57
N ARG A 56 6.09 -1.86 -4.28
CA ARG A 56 6.03 -1.90 -5.75
C ARG A 56 4.59 -1.80 -6.24
N ALA A 57 3.69 -2.56 -5.62
CA ALA A 57 2.31 -2.73 -6.05
C ALA A 57 1.33 -1.69 -5.47
N TYR A 58 1.68 -1.00 -4.39
CA TYR A 58 0.76 -0.08 -3.69
C TYR A 58 1.28 1.36 -3.63
N ARG A 59 0.37 2.33 -3.62
CA ARG A 59 0.67 3.75 -3.42
C ARG A 59 -0.21 4.35 -2.31
N PRO A 60 0.24 5.39 -1.60
CA PRO A 60 -0.57 6.00 -0.56
C PRO A 60 -1.91 6.49 -1.11
N TYR A 61 -3.01 6.03 -0.51
CA TYR A 61 -4.33 6.48 -0.90
C TYR A 61 -4.62 7.83 -0.23
N HIS A 62 -4.82 8.85 -1.05
CA HIS A 62 -5.25 10.17 -0.59
C HIS A 62 -6.74 10.30 -0.86
N ARG A 63 -7.56 10.08 0.17
CA ARG A 63 -8.97 10.43 0.09
C ARG A 63 -9.07 11.95 -0.06
N SER A 64 -9.32 12.43 -1.28
CA SER A 64 -9.66 13.82 -1.51
C SER A 64 -10.87 14.15 -0.65
N LYS A 65 -10.70 15.07 0.31
CA LYS A 65 -11.82 15.61 1.09
C LYS A 65 -12.67 16.42 0.12
N ASN A 66 -13.86 15.92 -0.16
CA ASN A 66 -14.94 16.70 -0.75
C ASN A 66 -15.67 17.48 0.35
#